data_AF-A0AAW0DI54-F1
#
_entry.id   AF-A0AAW0DI54-F1
#
_cell.length_a   1.000
_cell.length_b   1.000
_cell.length_c   1.000
_cell.angle_alpha   90.00
_cell.angle_beta   90.00
_cell.angle_gamma   90.00
#
_symmetry.space_group_name_H-M   'P 1'
#
loop_
_entity.id
_entity.type
_entity.pdbx_description
1 polymer ?
#
loop_
_entity_poly.entity_id
_entity_poly.type
_entity_poly.pdbx_seq_one_letter_code
_entity_poly.pdbx_strand_id
1 'polypeptide(L)'
;MAESSYAALSALGAPLTFDEYKTIFNGPLADILTFLSQHVVGRQGAVNARTTLLLTQEAQAKSRLKQPATTRSRADKAVARLSAAKTSSEVYSKELEEIQKTTQAATTRLTALQRELDAKRKTLALLNVLKAKHQISAQRIEALTRDIKALKPQTPPQPLPTLSISKSAACITVPRTSHTRDKLADLHRLLLPPKPTHEPRERLKRAIARLLDTDVHHPDTKRVLERCLAYLRHHSGVDTRDAGKRLDPHALEAKAQSNREKAQELQSLIDRYTALRLVCETDLAKLSHESTTALPALRQSLIQAAQAAKGHVDVLRKRIAVAAPNKPQENGSESFTSRIKEACGIHESATTATVLEHIERTIRQVHRREDLLRASTTALVIPPPPSLDIGMYCTVGLLVNEQQLRIATLFSIPYIL
;
A
#
# COMPACT_ATOMS: atom_id res chain seq x y z
N MET A 1 22.96 18.93 14.74
CA MET A 1 22.28 17.83 15.47
C MET A 1 22.99 17.55 16.79
N ALA A 2 24.25 17.09 16.79
CA ALA A 2 25.00 16.82 18.03
C ALA A 2 25.20 18.08 18.93
N GLU A 3 25.49 19.24 18.34
CA GLU A 3 25.66 20.48 19.10
C GLU A 3 24.36 20.98 19.76
N SER A 4 23.22 20.84 19.07
CA SER A 4 21.91 21.24 19.61
C SER A 4 21.45 20.33 20.73
N SER A 5 21.69 19.02 20.62
CA SER A 5 21.36 18.05 21.67
C SER A 5 22.30 18.19 22.87
N TYR A 6 23.59 18.49 22.64
CA TYR A 6 24.53 18.82 23.71
C TYR A 6 24.11 20.08 24.49
N ALA A 7 23.79 21.17 23.80
CA ALA A 7 23.37 22.41 24.46
C ALA A 7 22.12 22.22 25.33
N ALA A 8 21.16 21.42 24.85
CA ALA A 8 19.95 21.08 25.62
C ALA A 8 20.26 20.19 26.84
N LEU A 9 21.16 19.20 26.71
CA LEU A 9 21.59 18.35 27.82
C LEU A 9 22.48 19.08 28.84
N SER A 10 23.29 20.04 28.38
CA SER A 10 24.06 20.94 29.25
C SER A 10 23.11 21.85 30.04
N ALA A 11 22.05 22.38 29.41
CA ALA A 11 21.01 23.14 30.10
C ALA A 11 20.19 22.28 31.09
N LEU A 12 20.15 20.96 30.89
CA LEU A 12 19.62 19.98 31.84
C LEU A 12 20.55 19.70 33.03
N GLY A 13 21.78 20.22 33.00
CA GLY A 13 22.79 20.05 34.04
C GLY A 13 23.65 18.80 33.86
N ALA A 14 23.78 18.26 32.64
CA ALA A 14 24.67 17.15 32.36
C ALA A 14 26.14 17.56 32.54
N PRO A 15 26.94 16.86 33.38
CA PRO A 15 28.34 17.19 33.62
C PRO A 15 29.24 16.54 32.55
N LEU A 16 29.01 16.89 31.28
CA LEU A 16 29.76 16.34 30.15
C LEU A 16 30.39 17.48 29.35
N THR A 17 31.66 17.33 28.98
CA THR A 17 32.29 18.23 28.01
C THR A 17 31.83 17.90 26.59
N PHE A 18 31.91 18.86 25.67
CA PHE A 18 31.44 18.66 24.30
C PHE A 18 32.21 17.54 23.58
N ASP A 19 33.51 17.38 23.87
CA ASP A 19 34.34 16.34 23.27
C ASP A 19 33.98 14.94 23.76
N GLU A 20 33.68 14.79 25.06
CA GLU A 20 33.13 13.54 25.61
C GLU A 20 31.74 13.24 25.03
N TYR A 21 30.92 14.27 24.84
CA TYR A 21 29.61 14.10 24.22
C TYR A 21 29.73 13.57 22.79
N LYS A 22 30.67 14.08 22.00
CA LYS A 22 30.87 13.69 20.59
C LYS A 22 31.34 12.23 20.44
N THR A 23 32.08 11.69 21.41
CA THR A 23 32.49 10.27 21.39
C THR A 23 31.32 9.35 21.72
N ILE A 24 30.47 9.77 22.66
CA ILE A 24 29.28 9.04 23.11
C ILE A 24 28.13 9.15 22.09
N PHE A 25 28.08 10.24 21.32
CA PHE A 25 27.04 10.51 20.31
C PHE A 25 27.27 9.72 19.02
N ASN A 26 27.28 8.38 19.12
CA ASN A 26 27.37 7.48 17.97
C ASN A 26 26.35 6.32 18.11
N GLY A 27 25.69 5.96 17.01
CA GLY A 27 24.78 4.82 16.94
C GLY A 27 23.46 5.03 17.71
N PRO A 28 22.81 3.95 18.19
CA PRO A 28 21.44 4.01 18.76
C PRO A 28 21.35 4.85 20.04
N LEU A 29 22.47 5.08 20.72
CA LEU A 29 22.52 5.93 21.90
C LEU A 29 22.38 7.42 21.53
N ALA A 30 22.78 7.82 20.32
CA ALA A 30 22.56 9.17 19.82
C ALA A 30 21.06 9.47 19.69
N ASP A 31 20.26 8.50 19.27
CA ASP A 31 18.80 8.65 19.15
C ASP A 31 18.14 8.82 20.53
N ILE A 32 18.58 8.06 21.52
CA ILE A 32 18.11 8.18 22.91
C ILE A 32 18.48 9.55 23.50
N LEU A 33 19.72 10.01 23.30
CA LEU A 33 20.16 11.32 23.76
C LEU A 33 19.40 12.46 23.06
N THR A 34 19.10 12.29 21.78
CA THR A 34 18.30 13.25 21.02
C THR A 34 16.86 13.27 21.54
N PHE A 35 16.25 12.11 21.79
CA PHE A 35 14.93 11.98 22.40
C PHE A 35 14.87 12.65 23.79
N LEU A 36 15.84 12.36 24.66
CA LEU A 36 15.92 12.98 25.98
C LEU A 36 16.06 14.50 25.89
N SER A 37 16.87 15.01 24.96
CA SER A 37 17.04 16.45 24.77
C SER A 37 15.77 17.16 24.27
N GLN A 38 14.89 16.44 23.54
CA GLN A 38 13.65 16.99 23.00
C GLN A 38 12.48 16.90 23.99
N HIS A 39 12.45 15.87 24.84
CA HIS A 39 11.29 15.55 25.68
C HIS A 39 11.47 15.83 27.16
N VAL A 40 12.71 15.96 27.65
CA VAL A 40 12.95 16.29 29.07
C VAL A 40 13.05 17.79 29.23
N VAL A 41 12.01 18.39 29.80
CA VAL A 41 12.03 19.80 30.21
C VAL A 41 12.96 19.93 31.41
N GLY A 42 14.07 20.65 31.25
CA GLY A 42 15.07 20.75 32.31
C GLY A 42 14.62 21.51 33.55
N ARG A 43 15.46 21.46 34.59
CA ARG A 43 15.20 22.17 35.86
C ARG A 43 14.87 23.64 35.62
N GLN A 44 15.56 24.29 34.69
CA GLN A 44 15.30 25.67 34.31
C GLN A 44 13.93 25.84 33.63
N GLY A 45 13.52 24.90 32.77
CA GLY A 45 12.20 24.90 32.14
C GLY A 45 11.07 24.70 33.17
N ALA A 46 11.27 23.81 34.14
CA ALA A 46 10.31 23.60 35.24
C ALA A 46 10.23 24.81 36.18
N VAL A 47 11.36 25.46 36.48
CA VAL A 47 11.41 26.71 37.25
C VAL A 47 10.70 27.82 36.48
N ASN A 48 10.97 27.99 35.19
CA ASN A 48 10.30 28.98 34.35
C ASN A 48 8.78 28.74 34.32
N ALA A 49 8.33 27.50 34.11
CA ALA A 49 6.91 27.15 34.17
C ALA A 49 6.27 27.44 35.54
N ARG A 50 7.01 27.20 36.64
CA ARG A 50 6.56 27.52 37.98
C ARG A 50 6.49 29.04 38.21
N THR A 51 7.46 29.80 37.71
CA THR A 51 7.45 31.26 37.79
C THR A 51 6.33 31.87 36.95
N THR A 52 6.04 31.34 35.76
CA THR A 52 4.91 31.82 34.95
C THR A 52 3.58 31.47 35.60
N LEU A 53 3.45 30.29 36.23
CA LEU A 53 2.29 29.96 37.05
C LEU A 53 2.12 30.91 38.24
N LEU A 54 3.20 31.22 38.95
CA LEU A 54 3.14 32.15 40.08
C LEU A 54 2.84 33.57 39.61
N LEU A 55 3.45 34.05 38.53
CA LEU A 55 3.18 35.37 37.95
C LEU A 55 1.75 35.47 37.43
N THR A 56 1.21 34.41 36.82
CA THR A 56 -0.20 34.39 36.39
C THR A 56 -1.15 34.33 37.59
N GLN A 57 -0.83 33.60 38.66
CA GLN A 57 -1.58 33.61 39.91
C GLN A 57 -1.52 34.99 40.60
N GLU A 58 -0.37 35.63 40.62
CA GLU A 58 -0.20 36.98 41.16
C GLU A 58 -0.89 38.04 40.30
N ALA A 59 -0.83 37.92 38.98
CA ALA A 59 -1.57 38.80 38.06
C ALA A 59 -3.09 38.63 38.25
N GLN A 60 -3.56 37.40 38.50
CA GLN A 60 -4.94 37.13 38.90
C GLN A 60 -5.28 37.74 40.27
N ALA A 61 -4.35 37.73 41.24
CA ALA A 61 -4.54 38.31 42.56
C ALA A 61 -4.49 39.86 42.57
N LYS A 62 -3.65 40.46 41.71
CA LYS A 62 -3.47 41.91 41.55
C LYS A 62 -4.52 42.54 40.64
N SER A 63 -5.07 41.76 39.71
CA SER A 63 -6.31 42.12 39.03
C SER A 63 -7.41 42.24 40.07
N ARG A 64 -7.88 43.47 40.33
CA ARG A 64 -8.98 43.80 41.26
C ARG A 64 -10.34 43.21 40.84
N LEU A 65 -10.36 42.12 40.07
CA LEU A 65 -11.44 41.15 40.01
C LEU A 65 -11.46 40.30 41.31
N LYS A 66 -11.48 40.96 42.47
CA LYS A 66 -12.16 40.43 43.66
C LYS A 66 -13.66 40.54 43.42
N GLN A 67 -14.16 39.82 42.42
CA GLN A 67 -15.52 39.33 42.47
C GLN A 67 -15.39 37.82 42.69
N PRO A 68 -16.14 37.26 43.66
CA PRO A 68 -16.16 35.82 43.83
C PRO A 68 -16.50 35.19 42.48
N ALA A 69 -16.00 33.99 42.24
CA ALA A 69 -16.24 33.23 41.01
C ALA A 69 -17.72 32.85 40.79
N THR A 70 -18.70 33.65 41.21
CA THR A 70 -20.13 33.37 41.24
C THR A 70 -21.02 34.41 40.56
N THR A 71 -20.52 35.52 40.00
CA THR A 71 -21.38 36.49 39.26
C THR A 71 -20.91 36.87 37.85
N ARG A 72 -20.00 36.12 37.22
CA ARG A 72 -20.14 35.96 35.76
C ARG A 72 -21.34 35.08 35.55
N SER A 73 -22.33 35.56 34.81
CA SER A 73 -23.50 34.74 34.46
C SER A 73 -22.99 33.40 33.93
N ARG A 74 -23.69 32.29 34.24
CA ARG A 74 -23.34 30.98 33.68
C ARG A 74 -23.17 31.06 32.16
N ALA A 75 -23.91 31.98 31.52
CA ALA A 75 -23.76 32.37 30.12
C ALA A 75 -22.34 32.88 29.78
N ASP A 76 -21.79 33.86 30.50
CA ASP A 76 -20.46 34.43 30.20
C ASP A 76 -19.33 33.40 30.35
N LYS A 77 -19.46 32.49 31.34
CA LYS A 77 -18.51 31.37 31.50
C LYS A 77 -18.65 30.36 30.37
N ALA A 78 -19.86 30.07 29.93
CA ALA A 78 -20.11 29.20 28.79
C ALA A 78 -19.56 29.83 27.50
N VAL A 79 -19.75 31.13 27.29
CA VAL A 79 -19.21 31.88 26.14
C VAL A 79 -17.69 31.88 26.16
N ALA A 80 -17.05 32.13 27.30
CA ALA A 80 -15.60 32.07 27.43
C ALA A 80 -15.06 30.66 27.12
N ARG A 81 -15.69 29.60 27.65
CA ARG A 81 -15.31 28.21 27.34
C ARG A 81 -15.52 27.86 25.86
N LEU A 82 -16.62 28.33 25.27
CA LEU A 82 -16.92 28.11 23.86
C LEU A 82 -15.93 28.84 22.96
N SER A 83 -15.57 30.09 23.28
CA SER A 83 -14.55 30.84 22.53
C SER A 83 -13.17 30.19 22.64
N ALA A 84 -12.77 29.74 23.84
CA ALA A 84 -11.52 29.00 24.03
C ALA A 84 -11.53 27.68 23.23
N ALA A 85 -12.64 26.92 23.30
CA ALA A 85 -12.80 25.69 22.54
C ALA A 85 -12.76 25.92 21.02
N LYS A 86 -13.35 27.02 20.53
CA LYS A 86 -13.25 27.45 19.13
C LYS A 86 -11.81 27.75 18.75
N THR A 87 -11.09 28.55 19.54
CA THR A 87 -9.69 28.85 19.25
C THR A 87 -8.81 27.61 19.26
N SER A 88 -9.02 26.67 20.20
CA SER A 88 -8.29 25.39 20.18
C SER A 88 -8.65 24.54 18.97
N SER A 89 -9.92 24.53 18.55
CA SER A 89 -10.35 23.81 17.35
C SER A 89 -9.70 24.38 16.09
N GLU A 90 -9.56 25.71 15.99
CA GLU A 90 -8.88 26.38 14.88
C GLU A 90 -7.37 26.10 14.86
N VAL A 91 -6.73 25.99 16.03
CA VAL A 91 -5.32 25.60 16.12
C VAL A 91 -5.14 24.16 15.64
N TYR A 92 -5.94 23.22 16.15
CA TYR A 92 -5.85 21.82 15.74
C TYR A 92 -6.18 21.62 14.25
N SER A 93 -7.12 22.39 13.68
CA SER A 93 -7.38 22.32 12.23
C SER A 93 -6.17 22.78 11.42
N LYS A 94 -5.47 23.83 11.84
CA LYS A 94 -4.25 24.31 11.18
C LYS A 94 -3.11 23.29 11.27
N GLU A 95 -2.89 22.71 12.45
CA GLU A 95 -1.89 21.66 12.66
C GLU A 95 -2.19 20.43 11.78
N LEU A 96 -3.46 20.03 11.67
CA LEU A 96 -3.88 18.92 10.81
C LEU A 96 -3.62 19.23 9.33
N GLU A 97 -3.92 20.44 8.87
CA GLU A 97 -3.61 20.87 7.51
C GLU A 97 -2.10 20.87 7.22
N GLU A 98 -1.26 21.27 8.17
CA GLU A 98 0.20 21.24 8.04
C GLU A 98 0.73 19.80 7.97
N ILE A 99 0.23 18.91 8.82
CA ILE A 99 0.57 17.48 8.77
C ILE A 99 0.10 16.87 7.44
N GLN A 100 -1.08 17.25 6.95
CA GLN A 100 -1.59 16.78 5.67
C GLN A 100 -0.71 17.26 4.49
N LYS A 101 -0.25 18.51 4.52
CA LYS A 101 0.67 19.05 3.50
C LYS A 101 2.03 18.36 3.53
N THR A 102 2.60 18.16 4.72
CA THR A 102 3.92 17.50 4.86
C THR A 102 3.87 16.03 4.46
N THR A 103 2.80 15.31 4.80
CA THR A 103 2.58 13.93 4.34
C THR A 103 2.39 13.84 2.83
N GLN A 104 1.63 14.74 2.20
CA GLN A 104 1.53 14.83 0.74
C GLN A 104 2.88 15.14 0.07
N ALA A 105 3.70 16.01 0.65
CA ALA A 105 5.06 16.26 0.17
C ALA A 105 5.96 15.01 0.31
N ALA A 106 5.79 14.23 1.38
CA ALA A 106 6.52 12.98 1.58
C ALA A 106 6.09 11.90 0.57
N THR A 107 4.78 11.75 0.30
CA THR A 107 4.29 10.76 -0.67
C THR A 107 4.72 11.09 -2.10
N THR A 108 4.70 12.37 -2.49
CA THR A 108 5.22 12.79 -3.80
C THR A 108 6.72 12.49 -3.94
N ARG A 109 7.52 12.72 -2.89
CA ARG A 109 8.94 12.32 -2.87
C ARG A 109 9.13 10.81 -2.97
N LEU A 110 8.35 10.01 -2.25
CA LEU A 110 8.41 8.55 -2.32
C LEU A 110 8.09 8.05 -3.74
N THR A 111 7.04 8.58 -4.37
CA THR A 111 6.70 8.20 -5.75
C THR A 111 7.79 8.60 -6.76
N ALA A 112 8.47 9.73 -6.55
CA ALA A 112 9.61 10.14 -7.37
C ALA A 112 10.80 9.19 -7.21
N LEU A 113 11.18 8.86 -5.97
CA LEU A 113 12.26 7.91 -5.68
C LEU A 113 11.96 6.51 -6.21
N GLN A 114 10.70 6.07 -6.14
CA GLN A 114 10.30 4.77 -6.69
C GLN A 114 10.44 4.73 -8.22
N ARG A 115 10.08 5.81 -8.92
CA ARG A 115 10.34 5.93 -10.37
C ARG A 115 11.82 5.91 -10.70
N GLU A 116 12.66 6.57 -9.90
CA GLU A 116 14.12 6.55 -10.09
C GLU A 116 14.70 5.15 -9.87
N LEU A 117 14.22 4.44 -8.85
CA LEU A 117 14.62 3.06 -8.56
C LEU A 117 14.24 2.13 -9.70
N ASP A 118 13.02 2.25 -10.24
CA ASP A 118 12.58 1.46 -11.39
C ASP A 118 13.37 1.77 -12.66
N ALA A 119 13.76 3.03 -12.87
CA ALA A 119 14.68 3.40 -13.94
C ALA A 119 16.05 2.72 -13.77
N LYS A 120 16.62 2.74 -12.56
CA LYS A 120 17.90 2.06 -12.24
C LYS A 120 17.80 0.54 -12.43
N ARG A 121 16.68 -0.09 -12.07
CA ARG A 121 16.43 -1.52 -12.32
C ARG A 121 16.42 -1.84 -13.81
N LYS A 122 15.75 -1.02 -14.63
CA LYS A 122 15.74 -1.18 -16.10
C LYS A 122 17.15 -1.04 -16.68
N THR A 123 17.93 -0.06 -16.24
CA THR A 123 19.32 0.10 -16.72
C THR A 123 20.20 -1.07 -16.32
N LEU A 124 20.05 -1.61 -15.11
CA LEU A 124 20.78 -2.80 -14.68
C LEU A 124 20.41 -4.04 -15.49
N ALA A 125 19.11 -4.22 -15.80
CA ALA A 125 18.67 -5.31 -16.66
C ALA A 125 19.29 -5.22 -18.07
N LEU A 126 19.31 -4.02 -18.67
CA LEU A 126 19.98 -3.79 -19.96
C LEU A 126 21.48 -4.07 -19.90
N LEU A 127 22.17 -3.63 -18.85
CA LEU A 127 23.59 -3.91 -18.64
C LEU A 127 23.87 -5.41 -18.51
N ASN A 128 23.01 -6.16 -17.82
CA ASN A 128 23.14 -7.62 -17.71
C ASN A 128 22.96 -8.32 -19.06
N VAL A 129 21.99 -7.88 -19.86
CA VAL A 129 21.80 -8.40 -21.24
C VAL A 129 23.02 -8.10 -22.11
N LEU A 130 23.56 -6.88 -22.03
CA LEU A 130 24.77 -6.49 -22.76
C LEU A 130 25.99 -7.32 -22.32
N LYS A 131 26.14 -7.55 -21.01
CA LYS A 131 27.20 -8.41 -20.46
C LYS A 131 27.08 -9.84 -20.98
N ALA A 132 25.89 -10.42 -20.98
CA ALA A 132 25.64 -11.76 -21.51
C ALA A 132 25.94 -11.83 -23.02
N LYS A 133 25.51 -10.84 -23.79
CA LYS A 133 25.81 -10.75 -25.23
C LYS A 133 27.31 -10.67 -25.48
N HIS A 134 28.04 -9.87 -24.69
CA HIS A 134 29.48 -9.76 -24.79
C HIS A 134 30.18 -11.08 -24.47
N GLN A 135 29.75 -11.81 -23.44
CA GLN A 135 30.27 -13.14 -23.11
C GLN A 135 30.06 -14.14 -24.25
N ILE A 136 28.88 -14.16 -24.87
CA ILE A 136 28.60 -15.01 -26.04
C ILE A 136 29.51 -14.63 -27.22
N SER A 137 29.68 -13.33 -27.49
CA SER A 137 30.58 -12.85 -28.53
C SER A 137 32.04 -13.25 -28.26
N ALA A 138 32.52 -13.14 -27.02
CA ALA A 138 33.85 -13.57 -26.63
C ALA A 138 34.05 -15.08 -26.84
N GLN A 139 33.10 -15.90 -26.39
CA GLN A 139 33.11 -17.35 -26.62
C GLN A 139 33.15 -17.73 -28.11
N ARG A 140 32.40 -17.01 -28.95
CA ARG A 140 32.42 -17.20 -30.41
C ARG A 140 33.77 -16.81 -31.02
N ILE A 141 34.35 -15.69 -30.61
CA ILE A 141 35.68 -15.26 -31.08
C ILE A 141 36.74 -16.27 -30.65
N GLU A 142 36.67 -16.79 -29.43
CA GLU A 142 37.59 -17.84 -28.96
C GLU A 142 37.42 -19.15 -29.74
N ALA A 143 36.19 -19.53 -30.10
CA ALA A 143 35.93 -20.68 -30.97
C ALA A 143 36.52 -20.46 -32.37
N LEU A 144 36.22 -19.32 -33.02
CA LEU A 144 36.78 -18.97 -34.33
C LEU A 144 38.31 -18.91 -34.32
N THR A 145 38.90 -18.38 -33.24
CA THR A 145 40.36 -18.31 -33.10
C THR A 145 40.96 -19.71 -32.97
N ARG A 146 40.30 -20.63 -32.27
CA ARG A 146 40.69 -22.05 -32.22
C ARG A 146 40.59 -22.70 -33.59
N ASP A 147 39.50 -22.48 -34.31
CA ASP A 147 39.29 -23.04 -35.65
C ASP A 147 40.32 -22.51 -36.65
N ILE A 148 40.61 -21.19 -36.63
CA ILE A 148 41.66 -20.59 -37.46
C ILE A 148 43.02 -21.18 -37.13
N LYS A 149 43.36 -21.37 -35.85
CA LYS A 149 44.63 -22.02 -35.45
C LYS A 149 44.71 -23.46 -35.92
N ALA A 150 43.60 -24.20 -35.91
CA ALA A 150 43.52 -25.58 -36.40
C ALA A 150 43.66 -25.67 -37.93
N LEU A 151 43.19 -24.65 -38.67
CA LEU A 151 43.27 -24.58 -40.13
C LEU A 151 44.59 -24.00 -40.66
N LYS A 152 45.29 -23.18 -39.86
CA LYS A 152 46.58 -22.56 -40.19
C LYS A 152 47.70 -23.56 -40.59
N PRO A 153 47.81 -24.78 -40.04
CA PRO A 153 48.79 -25.77 -40.52
C PRO A 153 48.40 -26.49 -41.83
N GLN A 154 47.18 -26.30 -42.36
CA GLN A 154 46.67 -27.08 -43.51
C GLN A 154 46.58 -26.31 -44.83
N THR A 155 46.97 -25.03 -44.89
CA THR A 155 46.83 -24.22 -46.12
C THR A 155 48.19 -23.64 -46.59
N PRO A 156 48.72 -24.04 -47.76
CA PRO A 156 49.80 -23.32 -48.42
C PRO A 156 49.31 -21.95 -48.90
N PRO A 157 50.18 -20.92 -49.01
CA PRO A 157 49.77 -19.56 -49.33
C PRO A 157 49.25 -19.46 -50.77
N GLN A 158 47.94 -19.33 -50.92
CA GLN A 158 47.30 -18.98 -52.20
C GLN A 158 46.77 -17.53 -52.18
N PRO A 159 46.89 -16.78 -53.28
CA PRO A 159 46.43 -15.40 -53.37
C PRO A 159 44.89 -15.31 -53.42
N LEU A 160 44.34 -14.34 -52.67
CA LEU A 160 42.92 -14.13 -52.39
C LEU A 160 42.07 -13.84 -53.65
N PRO A 161 40.87 -14.45 -53.80
CA PRO A 161 39.88 -14.02 -54.78
C PRO A 161 38.87 -13.03 -54.16
N THR A 162 38.67 -11.91 -54.85
CA THR A 162 37.60 -10.92 -54.70
C THR A 162 36.21 -11.57 -54.80
N LEU A 163 35.34 -11.40 -53.80
CA LEU A 163 33.95 -11.85 -53.85
C LEU A 163 32.96 -10.70 -53.68
N SER A 164 32.04 -10.67 -54.64
CA SER A 164 30.92 -9.76 -54.85
C SER A 164 29.80 -9.91 -53.83
N ILE A 165 29.28 -8.79 -53.35
CA ILE A 165 28.22 -8.66 -52.35
C ILE A 165 26.85 -8.94 -52.99
N SER A 166 26.19 -10.04 -52.62
CA SER A 166 24.76 -10.26 -52.88
C SER A 166 23.94 -9.83 -51.66
N LYS A 167 23.07 -8.83 -51.86
CA LYS A 167 22.13 -8.30 -50.87
C LYS A 167 20.88 -9.18 -50.84
N SER A 168 20.60 -9.85 -49.72
CA SER A 168 19.25 -10.35 -49.44
C SER A 168 18.58 -9.47 -48.38
N ALA A 169 17.47 -8.85 -48.77
CA ALA A 169 16.63 -8.03 -47.93
C ALA A 169 15.60 -8.93 -47.22
N ALA A 170 15.69 -9.03 -45.89
CA ALA A 170 14.65 -9.66 -45.09
C ALA A 170 13.51 -8.65 -44.87
N CYS A 171 12.35 -8.96 -45.44
CA CYS A 171 11.09 -8.24 -45.30
C CYS A 171 10.52 -8.46 -43.89
N ILE A 172 10.37 -7.38 -43.12
CA ILE A 172 9.71 -7.36 -41.81
C ILE A 172 8.21 -7.19 -42.04
N THR A 173 7.40 -8.19 -41.69
CA THR A 173 5.94 -8.13 -41.74
C THR A 173 5.37 -7.49 -40.48
N VAL A 174 4.57 -6.43 -40.67
CA VAL A 174 3.83 -5.72 -39.60
C VAL A 174 2.53 -6.48 -39.28
N PRO A 175 2.14 -6.65 -38.00
CA PRO A 175 0.94 -7.39 -37.64
C PRO A 175 -0.35 -6.57 -37.88
N ARG A 176 -1.38 -7.26 -38.42
CA ARG A 176 -2.67 -6.71 -38.86
C ARG A 176 -3.61 -6.38 -37.69
N THR A 177 -4.24 -5.21 -37.75
CA THR A 177 -5.34 -4.77 -36.87
C THR A 177 -6.70 -5.18 -37.46
N SER A 178 -7.23 -6.36 -37.07
CA SER A 178 -8.53 -6.85 -37.55
C SER A 178 -9.72 -6.10 -36.93
N HIS A 179 -9.63 -5.75 -35.63
CA HIS A 179 -10.80 -5.28 -34.89
C HIS A 179 -11.25 -3.85 -35.24
N THR A 180 -10.32 -2.98 -35.68
CA THR A 180 -10.60 -1.62 -36.15
C THR A 180 -11.22 -1.62 -37.54
N ARG A 181 -10.85 -2.58 -38.39
CA ARG A 181 -11.42 -2.74 -39.73
C ARG A 181 -12.89 -3.17 -39.67
N ASP A 182 -13.23 -4.06 -38.76
CA ASP A 182 -14.61 -4.54 -38.61
C ASP A 182 -15.54 -3.44 -38.04
N LYS A 183 -15.07 -2.65 -37.07
CA LYS A 183 -15.85 -1.50 -36.57
C LYS A 183 -15.99 -0.37 -37.60
N LEU A 184 -14.98 -0.15 -38.44
CA LEU A 184 -15.09 0.80 -39.55
C LEU A 184 -16.07 0.30 -40.61
N ALA A 185 -16.12 -1.00 -40.89
CA ALA A 185 -17.10 -1.59 -41.80
C ALA A 185 -18.54 -1.46 -41.26
N ASP A 186 -18.75 -1.65 -39.95
CA ASP A 186 -20.06 -1.45 -39.30
C ASP A 186 -20.50 0.03 -39.31
N LEU A 187 -19.59 0.97 -39.06
CA LEU A 187 -19.87 2.41 -39.19
C LEU A 187 -20.17 2.80 -40.65
N HIS A 188 -19.44 2.24 -41.61
CA HIS A 188 -19.68 2.48 -43.03
C HIS A 188 -21.04 1.92 -43.48
N ARG A 189 -21.51 0.84 -42.85
CA ARG A 189 -22.83 0.24 -43.09
C ARG A 189 -23.98 1.07 -42.50
N LEU A 190 -23.73 1.81 -41.42
CA LEU A 190 -24.69 2.77 -40.83
C LEU A 190 -24.77 4.10 -41.58
N LEU A 191 -23.70 4.49 -42.29
CA LEU A 191 -23.60 5.75 -43.03
C LEU A 191 -24.12 5.66 -44.49
N LEU A 192 -24.35 4.45 -45.01
CA LEU A 192 -25.03 4.27 -46.28
C LEU A 192 -26.55 4.40 -46.07
N PRO A 193 -27.25 5.30 -46.79
CA PRO A 193 -28.70 5.41 -46.68
C PRO A 193 -29.33 4.06 -47.07
N PRO A 194 -30.21 3.49 -46.24
CA PRO A 194 -30.84 2.23 -46.56
C PRO A 194 -31.61 2.39 -47.88
N LYS A 195 -31.28 1.58 -48.88
CA LYS A 195 -32.16 1.41 -50.04
C LYS A 195 -33.56 1.05 -49.50
N PRO A 196 -34.64 1.72 -49.95
CA PRO A 196 -35.99 1.47 -49.46
C PRO A 196 -36.47 0.13 -50.01
N THR A 197 -36.04 -0.97 -49.40
CA THR A 197 -36.70 -2.25 -49.54
C THR A 197 -37.77 -2.33 -48.46
N HIS A 198 -39.04 -2.32 -48.89
CA HIS A 198 -40.21 -2.60 -48.06
C HIS A 198 -39.98 -3.75 -47.06
N GLU A 199 -40.47 -3.73 -45.83
CA GLU A 199 -40.51 -2.69 -44.80
C GLU A 199 -40.03 -3.44 -43.54
N PRO A 200 -38.92 -3.07 -42.87
CA PRO A 200 -38.47 -3.76 -41.65
C PRO A 200 -39.55 -3.75 -40.56
N ARG A 201 -40.44 -2.76 -40.61
CA ARG A 201 -41.64 -2.65 -39.78
C ARG A 201 -42.62 -3.81 -40.00
N GLU A 202 -42.84 -4.25 -41.24
CA GLU A 202 -43.73 -5.37 -41.57
C GLU A 202 -43.15 -6.73 -41.20
N ARG A 203 -41.82 -6.85 -41.13
CA ARG A 203 -41.16 -8.05 -40.58
C ARG A 203 -41.30 -8.12 -39.06
N LEU A 204 -41.08 -6.98 -38.37
CA LEU A 204 -41.27 -6.88 -36.93
C LEU A 204 -42.72 -7.13 -36.53
N LYS A 205 -43.69 -6.56 -37.27
CA LYS A 205 -45.13 -6.84 -37.10
C LYS A 205 -45.44 -8.33 -37.19
N ARG A 206 -44.95 -9.02 -38.23
CA ARG A 206 -45.14 -10.48 -38.39
C ARG A 206 -44.48 -11.30 -37.29
N ALA A 207 -43.32 -10.90 -36.79
CA ALA A 207 -42.66 -11.58 -35.68
C ALA A 207 -43.45 -11.42 -34.36
N ILE A 208 -43.97 -10.23 -34.09
CA ILE A 208 -44.82 -9.95 -32.92
C ILE A 208 -46.14 -10.72 -33.01
N ALA A 209 -46.75 -10.78 -34.19
CA ALA A 209 -47.98 -11.54 -34.43
C ALA A 209 -47.80 -13.04 -34.17
N ARG A 210 -46.66 -13.62 -34.60
CA ARG A 210 -46.29 -15.02 -34.29
C ARG A 210 -46.03 -15.26 -32.80
N LEU A 211 -45.45 -14.30 -32.09
CA LEU A 211 -45.17 -14.45 -30.66
C LEU A 211 -46.44 -14.34 -29.80
N LEU A 212 -47.46 -13.65 -30.29
CA LEU A 212 -48.74 -13.46 -29.60
C LEU A 212 -49.82 -14.43 -30.10
N ASP A 213 -49.49 -15.35 -31.03
CA ASP A 213 -50.44 -16.24 -31.72
C ASP A 213 -51.72 -15.53 -32.20
N THR A 214 -51.55 -14.31 -32.73
CA THR A 214 -52.66 -13.48 -33.22
C THR A 214 -52.42 -13.01 -34.64
N ASP A 215 -53.49 -12.60 -35.32
CA ASP A 215 -53.38 -12.10 -36.69
C ASP A 215 -52.56 -10.79 -36.78
N VAL A 216 -51.90 -10.58 -37.92
CA VAL A 216 -51.00 -9.45 -38.19
C VAL A 216 -51.71 -8.09 -38.08
N HIS A 217 -53.03 -8.07 -38.24
CA HIS A 217 -53.86 -6.87 -38.15
C HIS A 217 -54.58 -6.70 -36.79
N HIS A 218 -54.39 -7.62 -35.84
CA HIS A 218 -55.02 -7.57 -34.52
C HIS A 218 -54.61 -6.28 -33.75
N PRO A 219 -55.50 -5.64 -32.97
CA PRO A 219 -55.18 -4.42 -32.24
C PRO A 219 -54.02 -4.59 -31.24
N ASP A 220 -53.85 -5.78 -30.67
CA ASP A 220 -52.81 -6.03 -29.67
C ASP A 220 -51.41 -6.11 -30.27
N THR A 221 -51.26 -6.67 -31.48
CA THR A 221 -49.97 -6.68 -32.19
C THR A 221 -49.53 -5.26 -32.57
N LYS A 222 -50.49 -4.38 -32.93
CA LYS A 222 -50.23 -2.95 -33.15
C LYS A 222 -49.79 -2.24 -31.88
N ARG A 223 -50.47 -2.47 -30.74
CA ARG A 223 -50.11 -1.87 -29.45
C ARG A 223 -48.72 -2.27 -28.98
N VAL A 224 -48.35 -3.55 -29.13
CA VAL A 224 -47.02 -4.04 -28.77
C VAL A 224 -45.95 -3.47 -29.70
N LEU A 225 -46.21 -3.42 -31.01
CA LEU A 225 -45.31 -2.75 -31.96
C LEU A 225 -45.08 -1.29 -31.59
N GLU A 226 -46.14 -0.55 -31.26
CA GLU A 226 -46.04 0.85 -30.86
C GLU A 226 -45.27 1.03 -29.55
N ARG A 227 -45.45 0.13 -28.57
CA ARG A 227 -44.64 0.12 -27.33
C ARG A 227 -43.18 -0.18 -27.61
N CYS A 228 -42.87 -1.16 -28.47
CA CYS A 228 -41.49 -1.45 -28.87
C CYS A 228 -40.85 -0.27 -29.60
N LEU A 229 -41.58 0.37 -30.51
CA LEU A 229 -41.11 1.57 -31.22
C LEU A 229 -40.95 2.76 -30.27
N ALA A 230 -41.85 2.95 -29.31
CA ALA A 230 -41.74 3.98 -28.28
C ALA A 230 -40.53 3.75 -27.38
N TYR A 231 -40.31 2.50 -26.96
CA TYR A 231 -39.14 2.10 -26.18
C TYR A 231 -37.83 2.36 -26.94
N LEU A 232 -37.78 1.99 -28.23
CA LEU A 232 -36.62 2.24 -29.08
C LEU A 232 -36.39 3.75 -29.30
N ARG A 233 -37.44 4.56 -29.43
CA ARG A 233 -37.31 6.03 -29.51
C ARG A 233 -36.78 6.62 -28.21
N HIS A 234 -37.27 6.14 -27.07
CA HIS A 234 -36.81 6.59 -25.76
C HIS A 234 -35.35 6.20 -25.50
N HIS A 235 -34.91 5.00 -25.92
CA HIS A 235 -33.55 4.54 -25.71
C HIS A 235 -32.52 5.02 -26.73
N SER A 236 -32.93 5.29 -27.97
CA SER A 236 -32.00 5.76 -28.99
C SER A 236 -31.59 7.22 -28.77
N GLY A 237 -32.37 8.02 -28.04
CA GLY A 237 -32.07 9.45 -27.82
C GLY A 237 -31.96 10.27 -29.11
N VAL A 238 -32.28 9.67 -30.26
CA VAL A 238 -32.28 10.29 -31.57
C VAL A 238 -33.70 10.73 -31.83
N ASP A 239 -33.98 12.00 -31.57
CA ASP A 239 -35.17 12.65 -32.09
C ASP A 239 -35.16 12.51 -33.61
N THR A 240 -35.99 11.61 -34.13
CA THR A 240 -36.11 11.35 -35.57
C THR A 240 -36.65 12.56 -36.35
N ARG A 241 -37.02 13.65 -35.66
CA ARG A 241 -37.31 14.96 -36.27
C ARG A 241 -36.08 15.66 -36.84
N ASP A 242 -34.87 15.32 -36.41
CA ASP A 242 -33.64 15.92 -36.94
C ASP A 242 -32.95 15.07 -38.03
N ALA A 243 -33.50 13.91 -38.40
CA ALA A 243 -32.94 13.07 -39.47
C ALA A 243 -32.93 13.72 -40.87
N GLY A 244 -33.64 14.85 -41.04
CA GLY A 244 -33.62 15.67 -42.27
C GLY A 244 -32.66 16.86 -42.24
N LYS A 245 -32.12 17.25 -41.07
CA LYS A 245 -31.07 18.26 -41.02
C LYS A 245 -29.77 17.58 -41.42
N ARG A 246 -29.23 17.96 -42.58
CA ARG A 246 -27.86 17.60 -42.98
C ARG A 246 -26.95 17.92 -41.79
N LEU A 247 -26.48 16.87 -41.11
CA LEU A 247 -25.53 16.98 -40.01
C LEU A 247 -24.32 17.74 -40.56
N ASP A 248 -24.01 18.87 -39.94
CA ASP A 248 -22.87 19.68 -40.31
C ASP A 248 -21.61 18.79 -40.29
N PRO A 249 -20.91 18.61 -41.43
CA PRO A 249 -19.75 17.72 -41.51
C PRO A 249 -18.69 18.04 -40.45
N HIS A 250 -18.55 19.30 -40.06
CA HIS A 250 -17.65 19.71 -38.98
C HIS A 250 -18.05 19.17 -37.60
N ALA A 251 -19.35 19.13 -37.29
CA ALA A 251 -19.83 18.56 -36.02
C ALA A 251 -19.63 17.05 -35.97
N LEU A 252 -19.72 16.37 -37.13
CA LEU A 252 -19.45 14.94 -37.24
C LEU A 252 -17.96 14.63 -37.05
N GLU A 253 -17.09 15.45 -37.65
CA GLU A 253 -15.64 15.32 -37.51
C GLU A 253 -15.17 15.59 -36.07
N ALA A 254 -15.72 16.61 -35.41
CA ALA A 254 -15.47 16.89 -34.00
C ALA A 254 -15.89 15.71 -33.09
N LYS A 255 -17.05 15.11 -33.33
CA LYS A 255 -17.48 13.90 -32.61
C LYS A 255 -16.60 12.70 -32.91
N ALA A 256 -16.18 12.52 -34.15
CA ALA A 256 -15.26 11.45 -34.53
C ALA A 256 -13.91 11.61 -33.84
N GLN A 257 -13.40 12.83 -33.72
CA GLN A 257 -12.15 13.13 -33.01
C GLN A 257 -12.28 12.88 -31.50
N SER A 258 -13.36 13.35 -30.87
CA SER A 258 -13.64 13.05 -29.46
C SER A 258 -13.76 11.54 -29.20
N ASN A 259 -14.35 10.78 -30.12
CA ASN A 259 -14.41 9.32 -30.00
C ASN A 259 -13.04 8.65 -30.15
N ARG A 260 -12.14 9.21 -30.99
CA ARG A 260 -10.75 8.72 -31.11
C ARG A 260 -9.97 8.98 -29.82
N GLU A 261 -10.12 10.15 -29.22
CA GLU A 261 -9.49 10.50 -27.94
C GLU A 261 -9.95 9.55 -26.83
N LYS A 262 -11.27 9.35 -26.68
CA LYS A 262 -11.82 8.38 -25.71
C LYS A 262 -11.35 6.96 -25.97
N ALA A 263 -11.21 6.55 -27.23
CA ALA A 263 -10.69 5.23 -27.57
C ALA A 263 -9.21 5.09 -27.19
N GLN A 264 -8.40 6.13 -27.38
CA GLN A 264 -6.99 6.16 -26.95
C GLN A 264 -6.86 6.13 -25.43
N GLU A 265 -7.70 6.88 -24.72
CA GLU A 265 -7.77 6.86 -23.26
C GLU A 265 -8.12 5.46 -22.75
N LEU A 266 -9.16 4.83 -23.29
CA LEU A 266 -9.53 3.46 -22.94
C LEU A 266 -8.41 2.46 -23.22
N GLN A 267 -7.73 2.58 -24.36
CA GLN A 267 -6.59 1.72 -24.68
C GLN A 267 -5.46 1.90 -23.67
N SER A 268 -5.13 3.15 -23.30
CA SER A 268 -4.09 3.43 -22.29
C SER A 268 -4.43 2.86 -20.91
N LEU A 269 -5.72 2.85 -20.54
CA LEU A 269 -6.19 2.25 -19.30
C LEU A 269 -6.08 0.73 -19.33
N ILE A 270 -6.43 0.09 -20.46
CA ILE A 270 -6.26 -1.35 -20.66
C ILE A 270 -4.78 -1.74 -20.60
N ASP A 271 -3.91 -0.97 -21.25
CA ASP A 271 -2.46 -1.22 -21.23
C ASP A 271 -1.90 -1.08 -19.80
N ARG A 272 -2.37 -0.09 -19.03
CA ARG A 272 -1.99 0.06 -17.62
C ARG A 272 -2.51 -1.08 -16.75
N TYR A 273 -3.75 -1.52 -16.96
CA TYR A 273 -4.35 -2.63 -16.23
C TYR A 273 -3.60 -3.95 -16.51
N THR A 274 -3.28 -4.23 -17.77
CA THR A 274 -2.52 -5.42 -18.16
C THR A 274 -1.10 -5.40 -17.60
N ALA A 275 -0.43 -4.25 -17.60
CA ALA A 275 0.87 -4.10 -16.95
C ALA A 275 0.80 -4.35 -15.44
N LEU A 276 -0.21 -3.79 -14.75
CA LEU A 276 -0.41 -4.02 -13.32
C LEU A 276 -0.67 -5.50 -13.03
N ARG A 277 -1.53 -6.15 -13.82
CA ARG A 277 -1.84 -7.56 -13.70
C ARG A 277 -0.60 -8.43 -13.82
N LEU A 278 0.28 -8.16 -14.80
CA LEU A 278 1.51 -8.90 -14.98
C LEU A 278 2.45 -8.72 -13.77
N VAL A 279 2.56 -7.51 -13.22
CA VAL A 279 3.33 -7.28 -11.98
C VAL A 279 2.75 -8.09 -10.82
N CYS A 280 1.44 -8.04 -10.60
CA CYS A 280 0.78 -8.81 -9.55
C CYS A 280 1.00 -10.32 -9.70
N GLU A 281 0.88 -10.87 -10.92
CA GLU A 281 1.14 -12.28 -11.20
C GLU A 281 2.61 -12.65 -10.90
N THR A 282 3.57 -11.79 -11.27
CA THR A 282 4.98 -12.04 -10.95
C THR A 282 5.28 -12.00 -9.45
N ASP A 283 4.65 -11.09 -8.70
CA ASP A 283 4.88 -10.99 -7.27
C ASP A 283 4.19 -12.11 -6.49
N LEU A 284 3.01 -12.56 -6.93
CA LEU A 284 2.38 -13.78 -6.41
C LEU A 284 3.24 -15.03 -6.71
N ALA A 285 3.85 -15.10 -7.88
CA ALA A 285 4.77 -16.19 -8.22
C ALA A 285 6.03 -16.17 -7.31
N LYS A 286 6.59 -14.99 -7.02
CA LYS A 286 7.71 -14.86 -6.07
C LYS A 286 7.30 -15.25 -4.65
N LEU A 287 6.17 -14.76 -4.15
CA LEU A 287 5.68 -15.08 -2.80
C LEU A 287 5.40 -16.58 -2.65
N SER A 288 4.80 -17.20 -3.67
CA SER A 288 4.60 -18.65 -3.66
C SER A 288 5.93 -19.42 -3.72
N HIS A 289 6.92 -18.96 -4.49
CA HIS A 289 8.25 -19.54 -4.51
C HIS A 289 8.96 -19.41 -3.15
N GLU A 290 8.95 -18.23 -2.54
CA GLU A 290 9.51 -17.98 -1.20
C GLU A 290 8.80 -18.82 -0.13
N SER A 291 7.47 -18.92 -0.20
CA SER A 291 6.69 -19.75 0.72
C SER A 291 6.98 -21.24 0.56
N THR A 292 7.26 -21.72 -0.64
CA THR A 292 7.51 -23.15 -0.90
C THR A 292 8.96 -23.54 -0.67
N THR A 293 9.91 -22.63 -0.86
CA THR A 293 11.35 -22.94 -0.77
C THR A 293 12.02 -22.37 0.47
N ALA A 294 11.82 -21.08 0.76
CA ALA A 294 12.51 -20.39 1.85
C ALA A 294 11.92 -20.74 3.22
N LEU A 295 10.59 -20.84 3.35
CA LEU A 295 9.97 -21.18 4.64
C LEU A 295 10.37 -22.57 5.15
N PRO A 296 10.38 -23.65 4.35
CA PRO A 296 10.84 -24.95 4.83
C PRO A 296 12.34 -24.95 5.17
N ALA A 297 13.17 -24.28 4.38
CA ALA A 297 14.60 -24.15 4.67
C ALA A 297 14.87 -23.41 5.99
N LEU A 298 14.16 -22.29 6.22
CA LEU A 298 14.23 -21.54 7.48
C LEU A 298 13.71 -22.37 8.65
N ARG A 299 12.59 -23.08 8.49
CA ARG A 299 12.07 -24.00 9.52
C ARG A 299 13.07 -25.09 9.86
N GLN A 300 13.69 -25.72 8.86
CA GLN A 300 14.73 -26.74 9.07
C GLN A 300 15.95 -26.15 9.77
N SER A 301 16.41 -24.97 9.37
CA SER A 301 17.52 -24.26 10.03
C SER A 301 17.22 -23.93 11.49
N LEU A 302 16.00 -23.44 11.80
CA LEU A 302 15.58 -23.17 13.16
C LEU A 302 15.46 -24.45 14.01
N ILE A 303 14.95 -25.55 13.43
CA ILE A 303 14.90 -26.84 14.11
C ILE A 303 16.32 -27.35 14.41
N GLN A 304 17.25 -27.23 13.48
CA GLN A 304 18.66 -27.61 13.68
C GLN A 304 19.32 -26.73 14.75
N ALA A 305 19.10 -25.41 14.71
CA ALA A 305 19.60 -24.49 15.72
C ALA A 305 19.03 -24.79 17.12
N ALA A 306 17.73 -25.10 17.21
CA ALA A 306 17.09 -25.50 18.45
C ALA A 306 17.65 -26.83 18.99
N GLN A 307 17.92 -27.81 18.13
CA GLN A 307 18.56 -29.07 18.52
C GLN A 307 20.01 -28.86 18.99
N ALA A 308 20.79 -28.01 18.32
CA ALA A 308 22.13 -27.65 18.74
C ALA A 308 22.13 -26.92 20.10
N ALA A 309 21.22 -25.98 20.29
CA ALA A 309 21.04 -25.26 21.55
C ALA A 309 20.61 -26.20 22.69
N LYS A 310 19.75 -27.19 22.42
CA LYS A 310 19.37 -28.21 23.41
C LYS A 310 20.58 -28.96 23.95
N GLY A 311 21.54 -29.33 23.08
CA GLY A 311 22.80 -29.94 23.48
C GLY A 311 23.60 -29.05 24.45
N HIS A 312 23.68 -27.74 24.19
CA HIS A 312 24.34 -26.80 25.10
C HIS A 312 23.61 -26.64 26.44
N VAL A 313 22.27 -26.59 26.43
CA VAL A 313 21.46 -26.56 27.65
C VAL A 313 21.65 -27.83 28.47
N ASP A 314 21.75 -29.00 27.83
CA ASP A 314 21.99 -30.27 28.50
C ASP A 314 23.41 -30.35 29.11
N VAL A 315 24.42 -29.78 28.43
CA VAL A 315 25.77 -29.63 29.00
C VAL A 315 25.77 -28.69 30.21
N LEU A 316 25.05 -27.57 30.14
CA LEU A 316 24.89 -26.65 31.28
C LEU A 316 24.15 -27.33 32.43
N ARG A 317 23.06 -28.06 32.16
CA ARG A 317 22.32 -28.84 33.16
C ARG A 317 23.22 -29.87 33.84
N LYS A 318 24.02 -30.62 33.08
CA LYS A 318 24.99 -31.57 33.64
C LYS A 318 26.05 -30.87 34.49
N ARG A 319 26.58 -29.72 34.04
CA ARG A 319 27.55 -28.94 34.81
C ARG A 319 26.96 -28.39 36.10
N ILE A 320 25.71 -27.91 36.09
CA ILE A 320 25.00 -27.43 37.28
C ILE A 320 24.71 -28.59 38.24
N ALA A 321 24.25 -29.73 37.72
CA ALA A 321 23.98 -30.92 38.55
C ALA A 321 25.25 -31.49 39.21
N VAL A 322 26.40 -31.42 38.52
CA VAL A 322 27.71 -31.84 39.08
C VAL A 322 28.29 -30.78 40.03
N ALA A 323 28.10 -29.48 39.73
CA ALA A 323 28.56 -28.38 40.57
C ALA A 323 27.66 -28.09 41.78
N ALA A 324 26.52 -28.76 41.90
CA ALA A 324 25.68 -28.79 43.08
C ALA A 324 25.88 -30.12 43.85
N PRO A 325 27.07 -30.39 44.43
CA PRO A 325 27.14 -31.41 45.46
C PRO A 325 26.26 -30.96 46.62
N ASN A 326 25.45 -31.88 47.13
CA ASN A 326 24.56 -31.75 48.28
C ASN A 326 25.23 -31.02 49.46
N LYS A 327 25.23 -29.69 49.45
CA LYS A 327 25.49 -28.90 50.65
C LYS A 327 24.13 -28.68 51.32
N PRO A 328 23.93 -29.14 52.56
CA PRO A 328 22.76 -28.76 53.32
C PRO A 328 22.71 -27.23 53.36
N GLN A 329 21.54 -26.67 53.02
CA GLN A 329 21.30 -25.24 52.92
C GLN A 329 21.63 -24.56 54.26
N GLU A 330 22.79 -23.93 54.34
CA GLU A 330 23.08 -22.93 55.36
C GLU A 330 22.45 -21.59 54.93
N ASN A 331 21.27 -21.31 55.49
CA ASN A 331 20.85 -20.06 56.13
C ASN A 331 21.11 -18.69 55.45
N GLY A 332 21.36 -18.63 54.15
CA GLY A 332 21.58 -17.35 53.43
C GLY A 332 20.54 -17.01 52.35
N SER A 333 19.54 -17.86 52.12
CA SER A 333 18.54 -17.59 51.07
C SER A 333 17.45 -16.69 51.63
N GLU A 334 17.53 -15.39 51.33
CA GLU A 334 16.33 -14.62 51.02
C GLU A 334 15.58 -15.41 49.96
N SER A 335 14.60 -16.17 50.44
CA SER A 335 14.00 -17.27 49.71
C SER A 335 13.55 -16.80 48.34
N PHE A 336 13.84 -17.60 47.31
CA PHE A 336 13.34 -17.42 45.94
C PHE A 336 11.85 -17.03 45.89
N THR A 337 11.07 -17.50 46.87
CA THR A 337 9.68 -17.14 47.11
C THR A 337 9.48 -15.66 47.47
N SER A 338 10.37 -15.00 48.21
CA SER A 338 10.34 -13.55 48.47
C SER A 338 10.55 -12.72 47.20
N ARG A 339 11.53 -13.08 46.35
CA ARG A 339 11.76 -12.39 45.08
C ARG A 339 10.60 -12.57 44.09
N ILE A 340 9.99 -13.75 44.07
CA ILE A 340 8.79 -14.01 43.26
C ILE A 340 7.59 -13.23 43.81
N LYS A 341 7.41 -13.15 45.13
CA LYS A 341 6.35 -12.35 45.74
C LYS A 341 6.49 -10.87 45.39
N GLU A 342 7.71 -10.34 45.46
CA GLU A 342 8.01 -8.95 45.06
C GLU A 342 7.73 -8.72 43.57
N ALA A 343 8.23 -9.59 42.69
CA ALA A 343 8.03 -9.48 41.24
C ALA A 343 6.56 -9.61 40.80
N CYS A 344 5.77 -10.41 41.53
CA CYS A 344 4.34 -10.56 41.28
C CYS A 344 3.47 -9.54 42.04
N GLY A 345 4.06 -8.64 42.84
CA GLY A 345 3.31 -7.67 43.67
C GLY A 345 2.41 -8.33 44.72
N ILE A 346 2.75 -9.54 45.17
CA ILE A 346 1.97 -10.32 46.13
C ILE A 346 2.52 -10.06 47.54
N HIS A 347 1.63 -9.80 48.51
CA HIS A 347 2.02 -9.54 49.90
C HIS A 347 2.91 -10.66 50.48
N GLU A 348 3.88 -10.26 51.30
CA GLU A 348 4.89 -11.16 51.89
C GLU A 348 4.29 -12.32 52.71
N SER A 349 3.09 -12.12 53.28
CA SER A 349 2.34 -13.11 54.05
C SER A 349 1.65 -14.21 53.22
N ALA A 350 1.66 -14.09 51.89
CA ALA A 350 1.01 -15.06 51.01
C ALA A 350 1.71 -16.43 51.05
N THR A 351 0.94 -17.50 51.25
CA THR A 351 1.45 -18.88 51.18
C THR A 351 1.88 -19.23 49.76
N THR A 352 2.87 -20.10 49.61
CA THR A 352 3.40 -20.53 48.30
C THR A 352 2.32 -21.04 47.35
N ALA A 353 1.28 -21.70 47.87
CA ALA A 353 0.11 -22.13 47.11
C ALA A 353 -0.63 -20.96 46.45
N THR A 354 -0.82 -19.84 47.17
CA THR A 354 -1.50 -18.65 46.64
C THR A 354 -0.65 -17.91 45.59
N VAL A 355 0.67 -17.94 45.73
CA VAL A 355 1.60 -17.42 44.73
C VAL A 355 1.52 -18.24 43.44
N LEU A 356 1.51 -19.57 43.54
CA LEU A 356 1.37 -20.45 42.38
C LEU A 356 0.00 -20.29 41.69
N GLU A 357 -1.07 -20.15 42.46
CA GLU A 357 -2.41 -19.90 41.91
C GLU A 357 -2.48 -18.53 41.20
N HIS A 358 -1.82 -17.50 41.74
CA HIS A 358 -1.74 -16.19 41.09
C HIS A 358 -0.95 -16.26 39.78
N ILE A 359 0.20 -16.96 39.79
CA ILE A 359 1.01 -17.19 38.58
C ILE A 359 0.17 -17.95 37.54
N GLU A 360 -0.54 -19.00 37.92
CA GLU A 360 -1.38 -19.76 37.00
C GLU A 360 -2.51 -18.88 36.42
N ARG A 361 -3.15 -18.05 37.24
CA ARG A 361 -4.17 -17.09 36.77
C ARG A 361 -3.58 -16.08 35.79
N THR A 362 -2.42 -15.50 36.07
CA THR A 362 -1.76 -14.56 35.15
C THR A 362 -1.38 -15.23 33.82
N ILE A 363 -0.84 -16.45 33.84
CA ILE A 363 -0.52 -17.21 32.62
C ILE A 363 -1.79 -17.47 31.81
N ARG A 364 -2.89 -17.89 32.45
CA ARG A 364 -4.19 -18.10 31.78
C ARG A 364 -4.75 -16.79 31.21
N GLN A 365 -4.57 -15.68 31.90
CA GLN A 365 -5.03 -14.36 31.43
C GLN A 365 -4.23 -13.87 30.22
N VAL A 366 -2.91 -14.08 30.22
CA VAL A 366 -2.05 -13.78 29.06
C VAL A 366 -2.43 -14.66 27.86
N HIS A 367 -2.59 -15.97 28.05
CA HIS A 367 -3.03 -16.87 26.97
C HIS A 367 -4.40 -16.48 26.41
N ARG A 368 -5.37 -16.16 27.27
CA ARG A 368 -6.68 -15.66 26.80
C ARG A 368 -6.56 -14.37 25.99
N ARG A 369 -5.68 -13.46 26.40
CA ARG A 369 -5.43 -12.20 25.67
C ARG A 369 -4.77 -12.47 24.32
N GLU A 370 -3.80 -13.37 24.26
CA GLU A 370 -3.19 -13.80 23.00
C GLU A 370 -4.18 -14.48 22.07
N ASP A 371 -5.03 -15.37 22.58
CA ASP A 371 -6.05 -16.05 21.79
C ASP A 371 -7.09 -15.07 21.25
N LEU A 372 -7.49 -14.06 22.05
CA LEU A 372 -8.35 -12.98 21.59
C LEU A 372 -7.69 -12.14 20.48
N LEU A 373 -6.39 -11.83 20.63
CA LEU A 373 -5.65 -11.10 19.59
C LEU A 373 -5.54 -11.93 18.31
N ARG A 374 -5.22 -13.22 18.41
CA ARG A 374 -5.20 -14.15 17.26
C ARG A 374 -6.56 -14.25 16.59
N ALA A 375 -7.64 -14.40 17.36
CA ALA A 375 -9.00 -14.46 16.85
C ALA A 375 -9.43 -13.15 16.17
N SER A 376 -9.04 -11.99 16.70
CA SER A 376 -9.31 -10.70 16.06
C SER A 376 -8.51 -10.50 14.77
N THR A 377 -7.30 -11.07 14.70
CA THR A 377 -6.44 -11.02 13.51
C THR A 377 -6.99 -11.92 12.39
N THR A 378 -7.56 -13.07 12.73
CA THR A 378 -8.21 -13.96 11.76
C THR A 378 -9.58 -13.46 11.32
N ALA A 379 -10.34 -12.77 12.19
CA ALA A 379 -11.63 -12.17 11.85
C ALA A 379 -11.51 -10.94 10.92
N LEU A 380 -10.35 -10.29 10.86
CA LEU A 380 -10.04 -9.21 9.92
C LEU A 380 -9.66 -9.71 8.51
N VAL A 381 -9.56 -11.03 8.31
CA VAL A 381 -9.49 -11.61 6.97
C VAL A 381 -10.90 -11.57 6.39
N ILE A 382 -11.20 -10.45 5.73
CA ILE A 382 -12.43 -10.24 4.96
C ILE A 382 -12.59 -11.45 4.02
N PRO A 383 -13.67 -12.25 4.14
CA PRO A 383 -13.90 -13.34 3.21
C PRO A 383 -14.02 -12.73 1.80
N PRO A 384 -13.40 -13.35 0.77
CA PRO A 384 -13.53 -12.85 -0.59
C PRO A 384 -15.02 -12.73 -0.91
N PRO A 385 -15.47 -11.59 -1.47
CA PRO A 385 -16.88 -11.41 -1.78
C PRO A 385 -17.32 -12.58 -2.67
N PRO A 386 -18.50 -13.17 -2.42
CA PRO A 386 -19.05 -14.17 -3.32
C PRO A 386 -19.10 -13.53 -4.71
N SER A 387 -18.60 -14.26 -5.71
CA SER A 387 -18.59 -13.85 -7.11
C SER A 387 -20.01 -13.47 -7.53
N LEU A 388 -20.30 -12.17 -7.44
CA LEU A 388 -21.52 -11.55 -7.91
C LEU A 388 -21.36 -11.37 -9.42
N ASP A 389 -22.21 -12.09 -10.15
CA ASP A 389 -22.32 -12.02 -11.60
C ASP A 389 -22.36 -10.57 -12.08
N ILE A 390 -21.43 -10.29 -12.99
CA ILE A 390 -21.20 -9.00 -13.60
C ILE A 390 -22.33 -8.74 -14.60
N GLY A 391 -23.42 -8.17 -14.10
CA GLY A 391 -24.55 -7.74 -14.91
C GLY A 391 -25.36 -6.69 -14.17
N MET A 392 -25.11 -5.42 -14.50
CA MET A 392 -25.74 -4.19 -13.97
C MET A 392 -25.06 -3.54 -12.76
N TYR A 393 -25.14 -2.20 -12.76
CA TYR A 393 -24.57 -1.22 -11.81
C TYR A 393 -23.14 -0.74 -12.08
N CYS A 394 -22.98 0.03 -13.17
CA CYS A 394 -21.75 0.79 -13.46
C CYS A 394 -21.82 2.29 -13.15
N THR A 395 -22.81 2.79 -12.40
CA THR A 395 -22.94 4.26 -12.18
C THR A 395 -23.09 4.73 -10.74
N VAL A 396 -23.17 3.85 -9.74
CA VAL A 396 -23.23 4.25 -8.32
C VAL A 396 -21.95 3.90 -7.54
N GLY A 397 -21.08 3.03 -8.08
CA GLY A 397 -19.88 2.53 -7.40
C GLY A 397 -18.69 3.49 -7.30
N LEU A 398 -18.71 4.64 -7.98
CA LEU A 398 -17.58 5.59 -7.94
C LEU A 398 -17.62 6.56 -6.74
N LEU A 399 -18.80 6.85 -6.18
CA LEU A 399 -18.93 7.77 -5.04
C LEU A 399 -18.77 7.06 -3.68
N VAL A 400 -19.11 5.78 -3.59
CA VAL A 400 -18.98 5.02 -2.32
C VAL A 400 -17.54 4.58 -2.07
N ASN A 401 -16.79 4.26 -3.13
CA ASN A 401 -15.39 3.83 -2.99
C ASN A 401 -14.44 4.96 -2.58
N GLU A 402 -14.74 6.22 -2.92
CA GLU A 402 -13.89 7.35 -2.50
C GLU A 402 -14.07 7.70 -1.01
N GLN A 403 -15.25 7.46 -0.42
CA GLN A 403 -15.46 7.64 1.02
C GLN A 403 -14.98 6.44 1.85
N GLN A 404 -15.08 5.21 1.34
CA GLN A 404 -14.58 4.04 2.06
C GLN A 404 -13.04 3.96 2.09
N LEU A 405 -12.34 4.45 1.06
CA LEU A 405 -10.87 4.53 1.09
C LEU A 405 -10.34 5.58 2.10
N ARG A 406 -11.13 6.61 2.42
CA ARG A 406 -10.79 7.62 3.44
C ARG A 406 -10.98 7.12 4.87
N ILE A 407 -11.86 6.15 5.10
CA ILE A 407 -12.08 5.57 6.43
C ILE A 407 -11.05 4.46 6.72
N ALA A 408 -10.67 3.67 5.72
CA ALA A 408 -9.68 2.60 5.89
C ALA A 408 -8.25 3.11 6.14
N THR A 409 -7.93 4.34 5.70
CA THR A 409 -6.61 4.95 5.93
C THR A 409 -6.46 5.64 7.29
N LEU A 410 -7.55 5.83 8.04
CA LEU A 410 -7.52 6.41 9.40
C LEU A 410 -7.21 5.39 10.51
N PHE A 411 -7.23 4.08 10.23
CA PHE A 411 -7.07 3.04 11.26
C PHE A 411 -5.79 2.21 11.19
N SER A 412 -4.82 2.55 10.33
CA SER A 412 -3.53 1.86 10.29
C SER A 412 -2.45 2.69 11.00
N ILE A 413 -2.46 2.63 12.32
CA ILE A 413 -1.33 3.04 13.18
C ILE A 413 -0.54 1.77 13.51
N PRO A 414 0.73 1.63 13.14
CA PRO A 414 1.58 0.58 13.69
C PRO A 414 1.97 0.97 15.12
N TYR A 415 1.42 0.28 16.11
CA TYR A 415 1.96 0.29 17.47
C TYR A 415 3.20 -0.62 17.50
N ILE A 416 4.37 0.00 17.65
CA ILE A 416 5.62 -0.66 18.02
C ILE A 416 5.62 -0.79 19.54
N LEU A 417 5.62 -2.03 20.03
CA LEU A 417 6.16 -2.44 21.32
C LEU A 417 6.97 -3.71 21.09
#